data_AF-W3V8N0-F1
#
_entry.id   AF-W3V8N0-F1
#
_cell.length_a   1.000
_cell.length_b   1.000
_cell.length_c   1.000
_cell.angle_alpha   90.00
_cell.angle_beta   90.00
_cell.angle_gamma   90.00
#
_symmetry.space_group_name_H-M   'P 1'
#
loop_
_entity.id
_entity.type
_entity.pdbx_description
1 polymer ?
#
loop_
_entity_poly.entity_id
_entity_poly.type
_entity_poly.pdbx_seq_one_letter_code
_entity_poly.pdbx_strand_id
1 'polypeptide(L)'
;MVSERSVKGQPAHRDSRWYVSSLPLDVERVATPIRKHWSVENELHWVLEVIFREDAISLKDPDGAAQMGLFNRIALNVIKQNSSIKDSQAG
;
A
#
# COMPACT_ATOMS: atom_id res chain seq x y z
N MET A 1 9.07 15.45 -4.36
CA MET A 1 7.75 15.22 -5.00
C MET A 1 6.71 16.00 -4.22
N VAL A 2 5.81 16.72 -4.90
CA VAL A 2 4.73 17.49 -4.26
C VAL A 2 3.40 16.82 -4.58
N SER A 3 2.52 16.71 -3.59
CA SER A 3 1.13 16.25 -3.74
C SER A 3 0.19 17.30 -3.19
N GLU A 4 -0.99 17.46 -3.80
CA GLU A 4 -2.04 18.36 -3.35
C GLU A 4 -3.37 17.61 -3.28
N ARG A 5 -4.06 17.71 -2.15
CA ARG A 5 -5.39 17.13 -1.92
C ARG A 5 -6.37 18.25 -1.62
N SER A 6 -7.46 18.30 -2.38
CA SER A 6 -8.55 19.26 -2.18
C SER A 6 -9.84 18.52 -1.81
N VAL A 7 -10.46 18.96 -0.71
CA VAL A 7 -11.77 18.45 -0.24
C VAL A 7 -12.76 19.61 -0.28
N LYS A 8 -13.97 19.38 -0.82
CA LYS A 8 -14.98 20.44 -0.96
C LYS A 8 -15.27 21.07 0.40
N GLY A 9 -15.12 22.40 0.48
CA GLY A 9 -15.34 23.16 1.72
C GLY A 9 -14.15 23.20 2.68
N GLN A 10 -12.99 22.64 2.32
CA GLN A 10 -11.75 22.74 3.09
C GLN A 10 -10.63 23.38 2.27
N PRO A 11 -9.66 24.05 2.91
CA PRO A 11 -8.47 24.54 2.23
C PRO A 11 -7.68 23.37 1.61
N ALA A 12 -7.08 23.62 0.45
CA ALA A 12 -6.22 22.64 -0.22
C ALA A 12 -5.03 22.29 0.68
N HIS A 13 -4.77 20.99 0.83
CA HIS A 13 -3.65 20.47 1.61
C HIS A 13 -2.51 20.09 0.67
N ARG A 14 -1.30 20.60 0.93
CA ARG A 14 -0.11 20.34 0.11
C ARG A 14 0.98 19.67 0.94
N ASP A 15 1.47 18.55 0.43
CA ASP A 15 2.58 17.80 1.02
C ASP A 15 3.82 17.83 0.12
N SER A 16 5.00 17.94 0.74
CA SER A 16 6.28 17.77 0.06
C SER A 16 7.04 16.57 0.64
N ARG A 17 7.55 15.71 -0.24
CA ARG A 17 8.35 14.51 0.11
C ARG A 17 9.74 14.61 -0.52
N TRP A 18 10.77 14.38 0.28
CA TRP A 18 12.18 14.39 -0.11
C TRP A 18 12.69 12.96 -0.22
N TYR A 19 13.53 12.67 -1.22
CA TYR A 19 14.04 11.34 -1.49
C TYR A 19 15.57 11.38 -1.56
N VAL A 20 16.21 10.39 -0.95
CA VAL A 20 17.66 10.16 -1.04
C VAL A 20 17.87 8.90 -1.88
N SER A 21 18.70 8.99 -2.90
CA SER A 21 19.00 7.87 -3.79
C SER A 21 20.45 7.93 -4.27
N SER A 22 21.04 6.76 -4.52
CA SER A 22 22.31 6.62 -5.23
C SER A 22 22.15 6.71 -6.75
N LEU A 23 20.91 6.77 -7.26
CA LEU A 23 20.66 6.91 -8.69
C LEU A 23 21.14 8.27 -9.20
N PRO A 24 21.63 8.36 -10.46
CA PRO A 24 21.88 9.63 -11.11
C PRO A 24 20.64 10.54 -11.08
N LEU A 25 20.87 11.86 -11.09
CA LEU A 25 19.83 12.88 -10.97
C LEU A 25 18.99 12.99 -12.27
N ASP A 26 18.21 11.95 -12.55
CA ASP A 26 17.26 11.86 -13.65
C ASP A 26 15.85 11.71 -13.06
N VAL A 27 15.06 12.76 -13.22
CA VAL A 27 13.73 12.89 -12.60
C VAL A 27 12.79 11.78 -13.08
N GLU A 28 12.83 11.37 -14.34
CA GLU A 28 11.94 10.33 -14.87
C GLU A 28 12.31 8.95 -14.33
N ARG A 29 13.62 8.67 -14.30
CA ARG A 29 14.16 7.41 -13.76
C ARG A 29 13.94 7.27 -12.26
N VAL A 30 13.91 8.37 -11.51
CA VAL A 30 13.63 8.37 -10.06
C VAL A 30 12.13 8.37 -9.77
N ALA A 31 11.32 9.09 -10.53
CA ALA A 31 9.87 9.18 -10.28
C ALA A 31 9.14 7.85 -10.52
N THR A 32 9.59 7.04 -11.47
CA THR A 32 9.00 5.74 -11.78
C THR A 32 9.03 4.76 -10.60
N PRO A 33 10.19 4.43 -10.00
CA PRO A 33 10.24 3.55 -8.82
C PRO A 33 9.50 4.14 -7.61
N ILE A 34 9.54 5.47 -7.41
CA ILE A 34 8.77 6.13 -6.34
C ILE A 34 7.27 5.87 -6.51
N ARG A 35 6.71 6.07 -7.71
CA ARG A 35 5.29 5.79 -7.97
C ARG A 35 4.96 4.32 -7.81
N LYS A 36 5.82 3.42 -8.30
CA LYS A 36 5.64 1.97 -8.12
C LYS A 36 5.64 1.57 -6.65
N HIS A 37 6.47 2.18 -5.82
CA HIS A 37 6.48 1.93 -4.39
C HIS A 37 5.14 2.33 -3.73
N TRP A 38 4.58 3.49 -4.10
CA TRP A 38 3.24 3.90 -3.62
C TRP A 38 2.13 2.93 -4.04
N SER A 39 2.20 2.32 -5.22
CA SER A 39 1.25 1.29 -5.61
C SER A 39 1.30 0.07 -4.69
N VAL A 40 2.46 -0.31 -4.16
CA VAL A 40 2.56 -1.41 -3.19
C VAL A 40 1.82 -1.03 -1.90
N GLU A 41 2.03 0.18 -1.39
CA GLU A 41 1.32 0.65 -0.19
C GLU A 41 -0.20 0.63 -0.38
N ASN A 42 -0.67 1.17 -1.52
CA ASN A 42 -2.11 1.26 -1.78
C ASN A 42 -2.77 -0.09 -2.12
N GLU A 43 -2.11 -0.97 -2.87
CA GLU A 43 -2.72 -2.21 -3.40
C GLU A 43 -2.41 -3.46 -2.58
N LEU A 44 -1.40 -3.40 -1.71
CA LEU A 44 -1.02 -4.49 -0.81
C LEU A 44 -1.29 -4.09 0.64
N HIS A 45 -0.64 -3.04 1.14
CA HIS A 45 -0.71 -2.71 2.57
C HIS A 45 -2.11 -2.32 3.01
N TRP A 46 -2.79 -1.42 2.29
CA TRP A 46 -4.17 -1.04 2.63
C TRP A 46 -5.12 -2.25 2.70
N VAL A 47 -4.98 -3.21 1.77
CA VAL A 47 -5.83 -4.42 1.76
C VAL A 47 -5.52 -5.29 2.98
N LEU A 48 -4.25 -5.46 3.32
CA LEU A 48 -3.84 -6.22 4.50
C LEU A 48 -4.29 -5.55 5.81
N GLU A 49 -4.13 -4.24 5.92
CA GLU A 49 -4.49 -3.45 7.10
C GLU A 49 -6.00 -3.37 7.30
N VAL A 50 -6.77 -3.12 6.24
CA VAL A 50 -8.22 -2.84 6.35
C VAL A 50 -9.07 -4.08 6.14
N ILE A 51 -8.82 -4.87 5.09
CA ILE A 51 -9.66 -6.03 4.74
C ILE A 51 -9.28 -7.24 5.58
N PHE A 52 -7.97 -7.51 5.71
CA PHE A 52 -7.47 -8.59 6.57
C PHE A 52 -7.35 -8.16 8.04
N ARG A 53 -7.53 -6.86 8.33
CA ARG A 53 -7.56 -6.27 9.68
C ARG A 53 -6.28 -6.56 10.45
N GLU A 54 -5.14 -6.57 9.77
CA GLU A 54 -3.84 -6.89 10.39
C GLU A 54 -3.55 -6.00 11.61
N ASP A 55 -3.87 -4.71 11.55
CA ASP A 55 -3.69 -3.78 12.68
C ASP A 55 -4.54 -4.10 13.90
N ALA A 56 -5.67 -4.80 13.71
CA ALA A 56 -6.53 -5.21 14.81
C ALA A 56 -6.08 -6.53 15.45
N ILE A 57 -5.18 -7.28 14.80
CA ILE A 57 -4.67 -8.55 15.30
C ILE A 57 -3.57 -8.26 16.32
N SER A 58 -3.89 -8.49 17.60
CA SER A 58 -2.90 -8.41 18.68
C SER A 58 -2.33 -9.79 19.00
N LEU A 59 -1.28 -10.17 18.28
CA LEU A 59 -0.48 -11.36 18.59
C LEU A 59 0.73 -10.93 19.43
N LYS A 60 0.86 -11.52 20.62
CA LYS A 60 2.02 -11.30 21.50
C LYS A 60 3.22 -12.17 21.14
N ASP A 61 2.97 -13.27 20.42
CA ASP A 61 3.99 -14.19 19.94
C ASP A 61 4.56 -13.68 18.60
N PRO A 62 5.86 -13.36 18.51
CA PRO A 62 6.47 -12.83 17.29
C PRO A 62 6.45 -13.84 16.13
N ASP A 63 6.57 -15.14 16.42
CA ASP A 63 6.51 -16.17 15.39
C ASP A 63 5.08 -16.29 14.82
N GLY A 64 4.07 -16.31 15.69
CA GLY A 64 2.67 -16.25 15.30
C GLY A 64 2.31 -15.01 14.47
N ALA A 65 2.85 -13.83 14.82
CA ALA A 65 2.64 -12.61 14.04
C ALA A 65 3.25 -12.72 12.62
N ALA A 66 4.46 -13.25 12.50
CA ALA A 66 5.11 -13.46 11.20
C ALA A 66 4.37 -14.51 10.34
N GLN A 67 3.91 -15.61 10.96
CA GLN A 67 3.13 -16.64 10.29
C GLN A 67 1.79 -16.09 9.77
N MET A 68 1.10 -15.27 10.56
CA MET A 68 -0.16 -14.65 10.16
C MET A 68 0.03 -13.71 8.96
N GLY A 69 1.07 -12.87 8.98
CA GLY A 69 1.39 -12.00 7.84
C GLY A 69 1.72 -12.78 6.57
N LEU A 70 2.41 -13.92 6.69
CA LEU A 70 2.64 -14.81 5.55
C LEU A 70 1.33 -15.41 5.01
N PHE A 71 0.47 -15.90 5.90
CA PHE A 71 -0.81 -16.49 5.52
C PHE A 71 -1.70 -15.48 4.78
N ASN A 72 -1.82 -14.26 5.30
CA ASN A 72 -2.61 -13.20 4.68
C ASN A 72 -2.08 -12.83 3.29
N ARG A 73 -0.76 -12.75 3.12
CA ARG A 73 -0.14 -12.52 1.80
C ARG A 73 -0.44 -13.65 0.81
N ILE A 74 -0.39 -14.91 1.26
CA ILE A 74 -0.74 -16.06 0.42
C ILE A 74 -2.21 -15.99 0.01
N ALA A 75 -3.12 -15.76 0.98
CA ALA A 75 -4.54 -15.64 0.72
C ALA A 75 -4.85 -14.51 -0.28
N LEU A 76 -4.24 -13.34 -0.11
CA LEU A 76 -4.39 -12.22 -1.04
C LEU A 76 -3.91 -12.57 -2.44
N ASN A 77 -2.77 -13.26 -2.58
CA ASN A 77 -2.26 -13.68 -3.87
C ASN A 77 -3.21 -14.67 -4.56
N VAL A 78 -3.81 -15.61 -3.82
CA VAL A 78 -4.82 -16.54 -4.34
C VAL A 78 -6.06 -15.78 -4.82
N ILE A 79 -6.55 -14.81 -4.03
CA ILE A 79 -7.69 -13.97 -4.41
C ILE A 79 -7.39 -13.18 -5.69
N LYS A 80 -6.21 -12.57 -5.79
CA LYS A 80 -5.79 -11.81 -6.99
C LYS A 80 -5.67 -12.69 -8.25
N GLN A 81 -5.31 -13.97 -8.08
CA GLN A 81 -5.21 -14.93 -9.18
C GLN A 81 -6.56 -15.52 -9.60
N ASN A 82 -7.57 -15.49 -8.74
CA ASN A 82 -8.90 -15.98 -9.06
C ASN A 82 -9.67 -14.97 -9.92
N SER A 83 -9.56 -15.11 -11.24
CA SER A 83 -10.21 -14.23 -12.22
C SER A 83 -11.65 -14.62 -12.58
N SER A 84 -12.20 -15.67 -11.94
CA SER A 84 -13.52 -16.21 -12.29
C SER A 84 -14.69 -15.43 -11.68
N ILE A 85 -14.45 -14.67 -10.61
CA ILE A 85 -15.45 -13.78 -9.98
C ILE A 85 -14.84 -12.38 -9.89
N LYS A 86 -15.20 -11.49 -10.82
CA LYS A 86 -14.99 -10.05 -10.65
C LYS A 86 -16.12 -9.50 -9.80
N ASP A 87 -16.04 -9.68 -8.49
CA ASP A 87 -16.83 -8.87 -7.57
C ASP A 87 -16.01 -7.68 -7.09
N SER A 88 -16.65 -6.52 -7.08
CA SER A 88 -16.00 -5.26 -6.69
C SER A 88 -15.67 -5.32 -5.20
N GLN A 89 -14.39 -5.18 -4.87
CA GLN A 89 -13.93 -4.99 -3.49
C GLN A 89 -14.28 -3.55 -3.08
N ALA A 90 -15.54 -3.33 -2.69
CA ALA A 90 -16.05 -2.08 -2.17
C ALA A 90 -16.47 -2.27 -0.71
N GLY A 91 -15.78 -1.55 0.17
CA GLY A 91 -16.09 -1.33 1.58
C GLY A 91 -15.33 -0.12 2.05
#